data_AF-F2U5F5-F1
#
_entry.id   AF-F2U5F5-F1
#
_cell.length_a   1.000
_cell.length_b   1.000
_cell.length_c   1.000
_cell.angle_alpha   90.00
_cell.angle_beta   90.00
_cell.angle_gamma   90.00
#
_symmetry.space_group_name_H-M   'P 1'
#
loop_
_entity.id
_entity.type
_entity.pdbx_description
1 polymer ?
#
loop_
_entity_poly.entity_id
_entity_poly.type
_entity_poly.pdbx_seq_one_letter_code
_entity_poly.pdbx_strand_id
1 'polypeptide(L)'
;MGKHQDLDVEGDIATQLDELKTVVPKFKKVAAEVSKYIKAIAAIQAAETRVQEALSELGRPPPKCPRRVKDMRSAVVKGSECLRKCQQLHWNQVDVLESDLIPAIEAVVQDASKTQSALEKELKEGKAKATQEIKKEEKKLQKLEKKHGKATDDRTDSDVIDQHGVVEDSKTALQDFLDTFYEKVLDEHRARFSKVVGALVNYGGSALNKYMKVRPTVEVNVERERGSKTCG
;
A
#
# COMPACT_ATOMS: atom_id res chain seq x y z
N MET A 1 6.35 -39.51 19.54
CA MET A 1 7.58 -38.88 19.01
C MET A 1 7.19 -38.05 17.78
N GLY A 2 6.59 -36.89 18.01
CA GLY A 2 6.34 -35.92 16.94
C GLY A 2 7.64 -35.20 16.67
N LYS A 3 8.09 -35.19 15.42
CA LYS A 3 9.19 -34.34 14.98
C LYS A 3 8.73 -32.90 15.14
N HIS A 4 9.21 -32.18 16.15
CA HIS A 4 9.24 -30.73 16.07
C HIS A 4 10.15 -30.40 14.87
N GLN A 5 9.54 -29.94 13.78
CA GLN A 5 10.30 -29.12 12.85
C GLN A 5 10.68 -27.89 13.66
N ASP A 6 11.95 -27.81 14.07
CA ASP A 6 12.57 -26.56 14.46
C ASP A 6 12.54 -25.65 13.22
N LEU A 7 11.39 -25.04 12.96
CA LEU A 7 11.31 -23.83 12.16
C LEU A 7 12.12 -22.81 12.96
N ASP A 8 13.19 -22.30 12.35
CA ASP A 8 13.95 -21.19 12.89
C ASP A 8 13.10 -19.92 12.80
N VAL A 9 12.03 -19.87 13.62
CA VAL A 9 11.06 -18.77 13.71
C VAL A 9 11.80 -17.46 13.97
N GLU A 10 12.93 -17.51 14.66
CA GLU A 10 13.77 -16.36 14.93
C GLU A 10 14.45 -15.81 13.66
N GLY A 11 15.02 -16.69 12.83
CA GLY A 11 15.52 -16.35 11.50
C GLY A 11 14.43 -15.82 10.58
N ASP A 12 13.23 -16.39 10.64
CA ASP A 12 12.07 -15.95 9.86
C ASP A 12 11.57 -14.57 10.30
N ILE A 13 11.45 -14.30 11.61
CA ILE A 13 11.08 -12.98 12.14
C ILE A 13 12.09 -11.91 11.69
N ALA A 14 13.39 -12.22 11.77
CA ALA A 14 14.43 -11.28 11.36
C ALA A 14 14.32 -10.94 9.86
N THR A 15 14.09 -11.95 9.03
CA THR A 15 13.86 -11.79 7.59
C THR A 15 12.64 -10.91 7.33
N GLN A 16 11.52 -11.20 7.99
CA GLN A 16 10.27 -10.45 7.80
C GLN A 16 10.36 -8.99 8.27
N LEU A 17 11.05 -8.73 9.39
CA LEU A 17 11.33 -7.36 9.83
C LEU A 17 12.20 -6.60 8.82
N ASP A 18 13.23 -7.23 8.26
CA ASP A 18 14.05 -6.58 7.24
C ASP A 18 13.27 -6.34 5.94
N GLU A 19 12.41 -7.27 5.52
CA GLU A 19 11.51 -7.08 4.40
C GLU A 19 10.61 -5.86 4.58
N LEU A 20 10.02 -5.68 5.77
CA LEU A 20 9.22 -4.50 6.12
C LEU A 20 9.99 -3.17 5.92
N LYS A 21 11.30 -3.16 6.16
CA LYS A 21 12.15 -1.97 5.90
C LYS A 21 12.29 -1.70 4.41
N THR A 22 12.38 -2.74 3.59
CA THR A 22 12.54 -2.58 2.12
C THR A 22 11.28 -2.05 1.45
N VAL A 23 10.11 -2.23 2.06
CA VAL A 23 8.82 -1.82 1.51
C VAL A 23 8.67 -0.30 1.49
N VAL A 24 9.17 0.41 2.51
CA VAL A 24 9.04 1.88 2.61
C VAL A 24 9.72 2.62 1.44
N PRO A 25 10.98 2.36 1.08
CA PRO A 25 11.61 2.95 -0.11
C PRO A 25 10.85 2.67 -1.41
N LYS A 26 10.26 1.46 -1.54
CA LYS A 26 9.46 1.10 -2.72
C LYS A 26 8.20 1.96 -2.81
N PHE A 27 7.47 2.14 -1.70
CA PHE A 27 6.31 3.02 -1.66
C PHE A 27 6.65 4.49 -1.92
N LYS A 28 7.76 5.00 -1.38
CA LYS A 28 8.26 6.35 -1.71
C LYS A 28 8.54 6.51 -3.21
N LYS A 29 9.12 5.48 -3.84
CA LYS A 29 9.37 5.48 -5.29
C LYS A 29 8.05 5.51 -6.08
N VAL A 30 7.05 4.73 -5.67
CA VAL A 30 5.71 4.75 -6.30
C VAL A 30 5.09 6.14 -6.18
N ALA A 31 5.07 6.75 -5.00
CA ALA A 31 4.56 8.11 -4.82
C ALA A 31 5.26 9.11 -5.74
N ALA A 32 6.59 9.05 -5.84
CA ALA A 32 7.37 9.94 -6.72
C ALA A 32 7.02 9.75 -8.21
N GLU A 33 6.83 8.52 -8.67
CA GLU A 33 6.39 8.24 -10.05
C GLU A 33 4.96 8.72 -10.30
N VAL A 34 4.05 8.55 -9.34
CA VAL A 34 2.68 9.09 -9.42
C VAL A 34 2.72 10.63 -9.49
N SER A 35 3.55 11.30 -8.70
CA SER A 35 3.73 12.76 -8.78
C SER A 35 4.29 13.21 -10.13
N LYS A 36 5.22 12.47 -10.73
CA LYS A 36 5.71 12.76 -12.10
C LYS A 36 4.59 12.62 -13.12
N TYR A 37 3.78 11.57 -13.01
CA TYR A 37 2.64 11.33 -13.86
C TYR A 37 1.61 12.47 -13.78
N ILE A 38 1.27 12.93 -12.58
CA ILE A 38 0.40 14.10 -12.35
C ILE A 38 0.97 15.35 -13.03
N LYS A 39 2.26 15.64 -12.86
CA LYS A 39 2.91 16.80 -13.49
C LYS A 39 2.89 16.72 -15.02
N ALA A 40 3.12 15.54 -15.58
CA ALA A 40 3.06 15.32 -17.02
C ALA A 40 1.63 15.57 -17.54
N ILE A 41 0.62 15.11 -16.81
CA ILE A 41 -0.77 15.38 -17.17
C ILE A 41 -1.08 16.88 -17.11
N ALA A 42 -0.67 17.58 -16.06
CA ALA A 42 -0.87 19.03 -15.95
C ALA A 42 -0.22 19.80 -17.12
N ALA A 43 0.95 19.35 -17.60
CA ALA A 43 1.59 19.93 -18.78
C ALA A 43 0.80 19.69 -20.07
N ILE A 44 0.25 18.48 -20.26
CA ILE A 44 -0.64 18.15 -21.39
C ILE A 44 -1.89 19.05 -21.32
N GLN A 45 -2.50 19.19 -20.15
CA GLN A 45 -3.65 20.07 -19.94
C GLN A 45 -3.37 21.52 -20.34
N ALA A 46 -2.21 22.04 -19.97
CA ALA A 46 -1.81 23.40 -20.31
C ALA A 46 -1.60 23.57 -21.83
N ALA A 47 -1.04 22.57 -22.52
CA ALA A 47 -0.87 22.61 -23.96
C ALA A 47 -2.22 22.51 -24.70
N GLU A 48 -3.07 21.60 -24.25
CA GLU A 48 -4.41 21.38 -24.78
C GLU A 48 -5.33 22.60 -24.63
N THR A 49 -5.24 23.31 -23.50
CA THR A 49 -5.97 24.57 -23.29
C THR A 49 -5.58 25.61 -24.36
N ARG A 50 -4.28 25.75 -24.67
CA ARG A 50 -3.81 26.69 -25.72
C ARG A 50 -4.32 26.31 -27.11
N VAL A 51 -4.35 25.01 -27.43
CA VAL A 51 -4.92 24.52 -28.70
C VAL A 51 -6.40 24.90 -28.78
N GLN A 52 -7.13 24.75 -27.67
CA GLN A 52 -8.54 25.10 -27.62
C GLN A 52 -8.78 26.60 -27.77
N GLU A 53 -7.97 27.45 -27.15
CA GLU A 53 -8.01 28.90 -27.31
C GLU A 53 -7.78 29.29 -28.79
N ALA A 54 -6.76 28.72 -29.43
CA ALA A 54 -6.48 28.96 -30.84
C ALA A 54 -7.63 28.52 -31.77
N LEU A 55 -8.24 27.34 -31.51
CA LEU A 55 -9.41 26.88 -32.26
C LEU A 55 -10.62 27.81 -32.07
N SER A 56 -10.79 28.36 -30.87
CA SER A 56 -11.87 29.30 -30.56
C SER A 56 -11.66 30.65 -31.25
N GLU A 57 -10.42 31.11 -31.38
CA GLU A 57 -10.07 32.31 -32.14
C GLU A 57 -10.31 32.13 -33.64
N LEU A 58 -9.95 30.99 -34.22
CA LEU A 58 -10.26 30.65 -35.62
C LEU A 58 -11.78 30.62 -35.90
N GLY A 59 -12.58 30.30 -34.89
CA GLY A 59 -14.04 30.34 -34.95
C GLY A 59 -14.63 31.76 -35.02
N ARG A 60 -13.91 32.81 -34.56
CA ARG A 60 -14.44 34.19 -34.46
C ARG A 60 -14.69 34.80 -35.85
N PRO A 61 -15.86 35.42 -36.09
CA PRO A 61 -16.24 35.94 -37.41
C PRO A 61 -15.39 37.16 -37.82
N PRO A 62 -14.81 37.17 -39.04
CA PRO A 62 -14.52 38.40 -39.76
C PRO A 62 -15.82 39.12 -40.06
N PRO A 63 -15.80 40.46 -40.17
CA PRO A 63 -17.00 41.28 -40.38
C PRO A 63 -17.78 40.94 -41.67
N LYS A 64 -17.19 40.21 -42.63
CA LYS A 64 -17.87 39.70 -43.83
C LYS A 64 -17.36 38.31 -44.16
N CYS A 65 -18.22 37.28 -44.08
CA CYS A 65 -17.85 35.91 -44.45
C CYS A 65 -18.89 35.22 -45.33
N PRO A 66 -18.45 34.52 -46.41
CA PRO A 66 -19.31 33.69 -47.25
C PRO A 66 -20.01 32.59 -46.43
N ARG A 67 -21.21 32.16 -46.88
CA ARG A 67 -22.06 31.18 -46.18
C ARG A 67 -21.32 29.86 -45.84
N ARG A 68 -20.52 29.32 -46.77
CA ARG A 68 -19.66 28.12 -46.55
C ARG A 68 -18.67 28.26 -45.38
N VAL A 69 -18.21 29.49 -45.13
CA VAL A 69 -17.26 29.79 -44.04
C VAL A 69 -18.00 29.88 -42.69
N LYS A 70 -19.33 30.00 -42.65
CA LYS A 70 -20.13 29.94 -41.41
C LYS A 70 -20.31 28.51 -40.91
N ASP A 71 -20.59 27.56 -41.81
CA ASP A 71 -20.80 26.15 -41.42
C ASP A 71 -19.50 25.52 -40.88
N MET A 72 -18.36 25.84 -41.50
CA MET A 72 -17.05 25.40 -41.05
C MET A 72 -16.69 25.95 -39.65
N ARG A 73 -17.06 27.20 -39.35
CA ARG A 73 -16.91 27.77 -37.98
C ARG A 73 -17.77 27.07 -36.96
N SER A 74 -19.02 26.79 -37.30
CA SER A 74 -19.94 26.09 -36.39
C SER A 74 -19.39 24.71 -36.02
N ALA A 75 -18.79 24.00 -36.98
CA ALA A 75 -18.11 22.74 -36.73
C ALA A 75 -16.87 22.91 -35.83
N VAL A 76 -16.01 23.91 -36.07
CA VAL A 76 -14.82 24.19 -35.23
C VAL A 76 -15.20 24.53 -33.78
N VAL A 77 -16.25 25.34 -33.57
CA VAL A 77 -16.74 25.69 -32.23
C VAL A 77 -17.33 24.48 -31.51
N LYS A 78 -18.12 23.64 -32.19
CA LYS A 78 -18.68 22.41 -31.60
C LYS A 78 -17.59 21.40 -31.25
N GLY A 79 -16.59 21.24 -32.12
CA GLY A 79 -15.43 20.38 -31.89
C GLY A 79 -14.60 20.83 -30.69
N SER A 80 -14.34 22.14 -30.56
CA SER A 80 -13.60 22.68 -29.42
C SER A 80 -14.36 22.54 -28.10
N GLU A 81 -15.69 22.72 -28.10
CA GLU A 81 -16.53 22.48 -26.93
C GLU A 81 -16.58 21.01 -26.51
N CYS A 82 -16.60 20.09 -27.47
CA CYS A 82 -16.53 18.65 -27.19
C CYS A 82 -15.19 18.27 -26.56
N LEU A 83 -14.09 18.78 -27.13
CA LEU A 83 -12.74 18.59 -26.60
C LEU A 83 -12.64 19.10 -25.15
N ARG A 84 -13.20 20.29 -24.86
CA ARG A 84 -13.25 20.85 -23.50
C ARG A 84 -13.94 19.93 -22.49
N LYS A 85 -15.06 19.33 -22.89
CA LYS A 85 -15.82 18.44 -22.01
C LYS A 85 -15.01 17.18 -21.74
N CYS A 86 -14.45 16.55 -22.78
CA CYS A 86 -13.57 15.39 -22.63
C CYS A 86 -12.39 15.68 -21.69
N GLN A 87 -11.76 16.85 -21.84
CA GLN A 87 -10.69 17.35 -20.99
C GLN A 87 -11.10 17.44 -19.52
N GLN A 88 -12.16 18.19 -19.21
CA GLN A 88 -12.64 18.35 -17.83
C GLN A 88 -12.84 17.01 -17.09
N LEU A 89 -13.09 15.94 -17.82
CA LEU A 89 -13.38 14.63 -17.27
C LEU A 89 -12.15 13.76 -17.09
N HIS A 90 -11.16 13.89 -17.98
CA HIS A 90 -9.85 13.28 -17.79
C HIS A 90 -9.12 13.93 -16.61
N TRP A 91 -9.31 15.24 -16.40
CA TRP A 91 -8.65 16.01 -15.34
C TRP A 91 -9.20 15.73 -13.94
N ASN A 92 -10.51 15.46 -13.82
CA ASN A 92 -11.12 15.03 -12.55
C ASN A 92 -10.59 13.69 -12.00
N GLN A 93 -9.79 12.93 -12.78
CA GLN A 93 -9.08 11.73 -12.31
C GLN A 93 -7.70 12.07 -11.73
N VAL A 94 -7.08 13.18 -12.14
CA VAL A 94 -5.79 13.65 -11.63
C VAL A 94 -5.94 14.12 -10.18
N ASP A 95 -7.01 14.84 -9.88
CA ASP A 95 -7.30 15.31 -8.52
C ASP A 95 -7.38 14.15 -7.52
N VAL A 96 -7.94 13.00 -7.92
CA VAL A 96 -8.06 11.81 -7.05
C VAL A 96 -6.69 11.15 -6.82
N LEU A 97 -5.78 11.18 -7.81
CA LEU A 97 -4.40 10.71 -7.60
C LEU A 97 -3.67 11.59 -6.58
N GLU A 98 -3.87 12.90 -6.65
CA GLU A 98 -3.20 13.89 -5.81
C GLU A 98 -3.81 13.98 -4.40
N SER A 99 -5.14 13.89 -4.27
CA SER A 99 -5.84 14.04 -2.98
C SER A 99 -5.95 12.75 -2.17
N ASP A 100 -5.94 11.59 -2.82
CA ASP A 100 -6.24 10.32 -2.15
C ASP A 100 -5.05 9.36 -2.18
N LEU A 101 -4.48 9.09 -3.36
CA LEU A 101 -3.44 8.07 -3.51
C LEU A 101 -2.10 8.50 -2.90
N ILE A 102 -1.62 9.71 -3.21
CA ILE A 102 -0.36 10.21 -2.64
C ILE A 102 -0.44 10.30 -1.10
N PRO A 103 -1.48 10.93 -0.50
CA PRO A 103 -1.57 11.01 0.96
C PRO A 103 -1.71 9.65 1.64
N ALA A 104 -2.40 8.68 1.02
CA ALA A 104 -2.48 7.32 1.54
C ALA A 104 -1.11 6.62 1.56
N ILE A 105 -0.30 6.79 0.50
CA ILE A 105 1.06 6.25 0.45
C ILE A 105 1.95 6.94 1.48
N GLU A 106 1.85 8.26 1.62
CA GLU A 106 2.62 9.02 2.61
C GLU A 106 2.27 8.63 4.05
N ALA A 107 0.99 8.43 4.36
CA ALA A 107 0.55 7.96 5.67
C ALA A 107 1.13 6.57 5.99
N VAL A 108 1.11 5.63 5.03
CA VAL A 108 1.73 4.31 5.19
C VAL A 108 3.23 4.43 5.45
N VAL A 109 3.92 5.31 4.73
CA VAL A 109 5.37 5.55 4.89
C VAL A 109 5.69 6.13 6.27
N GLN A 110 4.89 7.08 6.76
CA GLN A 110 5.09 7.69 8.08
C GLN A 110 4.81 6.71 9.21
N ASP A 111 3.72 5.95 9.13
CA ASP A 111 3.34 4.95 10.12
C ASP A 111 4.38 3.82 10.17
N ALA A 112 4.82 3.36 8.99
CA ALA A 112 5.73 2.22 8.88
C ALA A 112 7.01 2.40 9.71
N SER A 113 7.62 3.59 9.69
CA SER A 113 8.84 3.83 10.47
C SER A 113 8.61 3.77 11.99
N LYS A 114 7.44 4.19 12.46
CA LYS A 114 7.11 4.14 13.90
C LYS A 114 6.79 2.71 14.33
N THR A 115 5.96 2.01 13.56
CA THR A 115 5.57 0.63 13.87
C THR A 115 6.77 -0.32 13.77
N GLN A 116 7.66 -0.10 12.79
CA GLN A 116 8.90 -0.87 12.66
C GLN A 116 9.75 -0.80 13.94
N SER A 117 10.07 0.42 14.39
CA SER A 117 10.87 0.62 15.60
C SER A 117 10.19 0.08 16.86
N ALA A 118 8.85 0.13 16.91
CA ALA A 118 8.08 -0.45 18.01
C ALA A 118 8.18 -1.98 18.03
N LEU A 119 8.02 -2.65 16.87
CA LEU A 119 8.15 -4.10 16.73
C LEU A 119 9.56 -4.58 17.08
N GLU A 120 10.60 -3.91 16.57
CA GLU A 120 11.99 -4.26 16.91
C GLU A 120 12.28 -4.14 18.40
N LYS A 121 11.74 -3.10 19.04
CA LYS A 121 11.86 -2.90 20.49
C LYS A 121 11.12 -3.98 21.26
N GLU A 122 9.89 -4.30 20.87
CA GLU A 122 9.06 -5.34 21.51
C GLU A 122 9.71 -6.72 21.41
N LEU A 123 10.25 -7.09 20.24
CA LEU A 123 11.00 -8.34 20.06
C LEU A 123 12.21 -8.39 20.99
N LYS A 124 13.01 -7.32 21.01
CA LYS A 124 14.23 -7.25 21.83
C LYS A 124 13.91 -7.35 23.32
N GLU A 125 12.90 -6.63 23.80
CA GLU A 125 12.50 -6.63 25.20
C GLU A 125 11.85 -7.95 25.61
N GLY A 126 10.95 -8.50 24.78
CA GLY A 126 10.28 -9.77 25.03
C GLY A 126 11.28 -10.93 25.08
N LYS A 127 12.15 -11.04 24.07
CA LYS A 127 13.23 -12.04 24.04
C LYS A 127 14.16 -11.91 25.24
N ALA A 128 14.56 -10.68 25.59
CA ALA A 128 15.44 -10.45 26.74
C ALA A 128 14.80 -10.91 28.06
N LYS A 129 13.52 -10.59 28.29
CA LYS A 129 12.78 -11.02 29.50
C LYS A 129 12.65 -12.54 29.57
N ALA A 130 12.20 -13.18 28.50
CA ALA A 130 12.04 -14.63 28.45
C ALA A 130 13.39 -15.36 28.63
N THR A 131 14.45 -14.87 27.97
CA THR A 131 15.82 -15.41 28.13
C THR A 131 16.35 -15.26 29.56
N GLN A 132 16.02 -14.16 30.24
CA GLN A 132 16.40 -13.94 31.64
C GLN A 132 15.70 -14.92 32.59
N GLU A 133 14.41 -15.17 32.38
CA GLU A 133 13.67 -16.16 33.17
C GLU A 133 14.20 -17.58 32.92
N ILE A 134 14.41 -17.99 31.66
CA ILE A 134 15.03 -19.29 31.36
C ILE A 134 16.38 -19.44 32.08
N LYS A 135 17.28 -18.44 31.97
CA LYS A 135 18.58 -18.47 32.66
C LYS A 135 18.46 -18.55 34.18
N LYS A 136 17.43 -17.96 34.76
CA LYS A 136 17.17 -17.99 36.20
C LYS A 136 16.69 -19.37 36.64
N GLU A 137 15.80 -19.99 35.88
CA GLU A 137 15.30 -21.34 36.15
C GLU A 137 16.40 -22.40 35.89
N GLU A 138 17.19 -22.28 34.83
CA GLU A 138 18.36 -23.13 34.57
C GLU A 138 19.40 -23.04 35.71
N LYS A 139 19.62 -21.85 36.27
CA LYS A 139 20.51 -21.70 37.44
C LYS A 139 19.96 -22.37 38.70
N LYS A 140 18.63 -22.41 38.89
CA LYS A 140 18.02 -23.15 40.01
C LYS A 140 18.19 -24.65 39.80
N LEU A 141 17.94 -25.13 38.59
CA LEU A 141 18.14 -26.52 38.20
C LEU A 141 19.58 -26.97 38.47
N GLN A 142 20.58 -26.23 37.98
CA GLN A 142 22.00 -26.54 38.22
C GLN A 142 22.37 -26.57 39.72
N LYS A 143 21.71 -25.75 40.55
CA LYS A 143 21.93 -25.76 42.01
C LYS A 143 21.33 -27.01 42.66
N LEU A 144 20.16 -27.45 42.20
CA LEU A 144 19.53 -28.69 42.66
C LEU A 144 20.37 -29.89 42.22
N GLU A 145 20.76 -29.97 40.95
CA GLU A 145 21.62 -31.04 40.42
C GLU A 145 22.95 -31.16 41.19
N LYS A 146 23.58 -30.03 41.55
CA LYS A 146 24.80 -30.03 42.37
C LYS A 146 24.59 -30.48 43.82
N LYS A 147 23.40 -30.27 44.39
CA LYS A 147 23.04 -30.75 45.72
C LYS A 147 22.79 -32.26 45.70
N HIS A 148 22.07 -32.76 44.69
CA HIS A 148 21.75 -34.18 44.55
C HIS A 148 22.94 -35.03 44.09
N GLY A 149 23.85 -34.50 43.26
CA GLY A 149 25.09 -35.21 42.87
C GLY A 149 26.07 -35.50 44.02
N LYS A 150 25.79 -35.00 45.23
CA LYS A 150 26.53 -35.34 46.47
C LYS A 150 25.80 -36.35 47.35
N ALA A 151 24.55 -36.68 47.05
CA ALA A 151 23.75 -37.67 47.75
C ALA A 151 23.79 -38.99 46.94
N THR A 152 24.28 -40.06 47.54
CA THR A 152 24.39 -41.38 46.92
C THR A 152 23.02 -42.03 46.70
N ASP A 153 22.87 -42.62 45.51
CA ASP A 153 21.90 -43.64 45.05
C ASP A 153 20.40 -43.33 44.88
N ASP A 154 19.98 -43.50 43.61
CA ASP A 154 18.76 -44.17 43.13
C ASP A 154 17.37 -43.58 43.35
N ARG A 155 17.26 -42.34 43.83
CA ARG A 155 16.05 -41.55 43.60
C ARG A 155 16.42 -40.28 42.85
N THR A 156 16.12 -40.24 41.55
CA THR A 156 15.88 -38.98 40.85
C THR A 156 14.92 -38.17 41.71
N ASP A 157 15.46 -37.18 42.41
CA ASP A 157 14.72 -36.39 43.38
C ASP A 157 13.61 -35.66 42.62
N SER A 158 12.36 -35.80 43.07
CA SER A 158 11.18 -35.24 42.39
C SER A 158 11.40 -33.77 42.06
N ASP A 159 12.06 -33.05 42.97
CA ASP A 159 12.44 -31.64 42.83
C ASP A 159 13.27 -31.32 41.58
N VAL A 160 14.14 -32.24 41.14
CA VAL A 160 14.95 -32.06 39.92
C VAL A 160 14.08 -32.23 38.69
N ILE A 161 13.20 -33.24 38.68
CA ILE A 161 12.27 -33.50 37.58
C ILE A 161 11.28 -32.33 37.45
N ASP A 162 10.71 -31.87 38.56
CA ASP A 162 9.79 -30.75 38.61
C ASP A 162 10.45 -29.46 38.10
N GLN A 163 11.71 -29.20 38.49
CA GLN A 163 12.44 -28.03 38.00
C GLN A 163 12.85 -28.13 36.52
N HIS A 164 13.13 -29.33 35.99
CA HIS A 164 13.27 -29.55 34.55
C HIS A 164 11.98 -29.17 33.82
N GLY A 165 10.81 -29.56 34.36
CA GLY A 165 9.51 -29.14 33.84
C GLY A 165 9.37 -27.62 33.76
N VAL A 166 9.71 -26.90 34.82
CA VAL A 166 9.65 -25.42 34.85
C VAL A 166 10.57 -24.76 33.80
N VAL A 167 11.75 -25.34 33.54
CA VAL A 167 12.65 -24.85 32.49
C VAL A 167 12.03 -25.07 31.10
N GLU A 168 11.46 -26.24 30.86
CA GLU A 168 10.79 -26.55 29.59
C GLU A 168 9.54 -25.70 29.38
N ASP A 169 8.74 -25.43 30.41
CA ASP A 169 7.62 -24.49 30.36
C ASP A 169 8.09 -23.08 30.00
N SER A 170 9.23 -22.64 30.56
CA SER A 170 9.81 -21.31 30.27
C SER A 170 10.33 -21.20 28.84
N LYS A 171 10.87 -22.29 28.27
CA LYS A 171 11.27 -22.36 26.84
C LYS A 171 10.05 -22.37 25.93
N THR A 172 9.01 -23.11 26.30
CA THR A 172 7.73 -23.15 25.58
C THR A 172 7.11 -21.75 25.53
N ALA A 173 7.09 -21.03 26.65
CA ALA A 173 6.60 -19.66 26.70
C ALA A 173 7.41 -18.68 25.82
N LEU A 174 8.73 -18.90 25.66
CA LEU A 174 9.53 -18.14 24.69
C LEU A 174 9.11 -18.46 23.25
N GLN A 175 8.89 -19.73 22.93
CA GLN A 175 8.45 -20.14 21.60
C GLN A 175 7.07 -19.56 21.27
N ASP A 176 6.10 -19.67 22.19
CA ASP A 176 4.76 -19.10 22.03
C ASP A 176 4.80 -17.58 21.81
N PHE A 177 5.71 -16.88 22.51
CA PHE A 177 5.95 -15.47 22.28
C PHE A 177 6.47 -15.20 20.87
N LEU A 178 7.45 -15.96 20.39
CA LEU A 178 8.01 -15.81 19.05
C LEU A 178 6.96 -16.09 17.97
N ASP A 179 6.19 -17.16 18.11
CA ASP A 179 5.12 -17.53 17.17
C ASP A 179 4.04 -16.43 17.10
N THR A 180 3.61 -15.93 18.26
CA THR A 180 2.64 -14.82 18.32
C THR A 180 3.22 -13.52 17.73
N PHE A 181 4.50 -13.27 17.98
CA PHE A 181 5.19 -12.09 17.44
C PHE A 181 5.35 -12.19 15.93
N TYR A 182 5.61 -13.37 15.39
CA TYR A 182 5.70 -13.61 13.95
C TYR A 182 4.38 -13.29 13.25
N GLU A 183 3.25 -13.78 13.76
CA GLU A 183 1.92 -13.44 13.21
C GLU A 183 1.67 -11.92 13.25
N LYS A 184 2.08 -11.24 14.32
CA LYS A 184 1.99 -9.77 14.41
C LYS A 184 2.79 -9.05 13.33
N VAL A 185 3.99 -9.55 12.99
CA VAL A 185 4.82 -9.01 11.90
C VAL A 185 4.14 -9.25 10.55
N LEU A 186 3.55 -10.42 10.32
CA LEU A 186 2.80 -10.73 9.10
C LEU A 186 1.55 -9.85 8.95
N ASP A 187 0.83 -9.60 10.04
CA ASP A 187 -0.34 -8.72 10.03
C ASP A 187 0.04 -7.26 9.74
N GLU A 188 1.20 -6.79 10.21
CA GLU A 188 1.73 -5.48 9.85
C GLU A 188 2.08 -5.40 8.35
N HIS A 189 2.67 -6.45 7.76
CA HIS A 189 2.86 -6.53 6.31
C HIS A 189 1.53 -6.40 5.57
N ARG A 190 0.54 -7.22 5.95
CA ARG A 190 -0.80 -7.21 5.35
C ARG A 190 -1.45 -5.83 5.47
N ALA A 191 -1.37 -5.20 6.63
CA ALA A 191 -1.96 -3.88 6.88
C ALA A 191 -1.34 -2.80 5.98
N ARG A 192 0.00 -2.79 5.83
CA ARG A 192 0.71 -1.83 4.95
C ARG A 192 0.27 -1.99 3.49
N PHE A 193 0.24 -3.22 2.97
CA PHE A 193 -0.21 -3.48 1.61
C PHE A 193 -1.70 -3.18 1.42
N SER A 194 -2.55 -3.59 2.35
CA SER A 194 -4.00 -3.37 2.28
C SER A 194 -4.36 -1.89 2.23
N LYS A 195 -3.66 -1.03 2.97
CA LYS A 195 -3.88 0.44 2.91
C LYS A 195 -3.57 0.99 1.51
N VAL A 196 -2.44 0.61 0.91
CA VAL A 196 -2.04 1.09 -0.42
C VAL A 196 -2.94 0.51 -1.52
N VAL A 197 -3.25 -0.79 -1.48
CA VAL A 197 -4.17 -1.43 -2.43
C VAL A 197 -5.57 -0.85 -2.30
N GLY A 198 -6.05 -0.61 -1.07
CA GLY A 198 -7.34 0.05 -0.83
C GLY A 198 -7.41 1.44 -1.47
N ALA A 199 -6.35 2.25 -1.34
CA ALA A 199 -6.26 3.55 -2.01
C ALA A 199 -6.28 3.42 -3.54
N LEU A 200 -5.56 2.44 -4.10
CA LEU A 200 -5.54 2.17 -5.55
C LEU A 200 -6.91 1.69 -6.07
N VAL A 201 -7.60 0.81 -5.34
CA VAL A 201 -8.93 0.33 -5.71
C VAL A 201 -9.95 1.46 -5.65
N ASN A 202 -9.90 2.30 -4.61
CA ASN A 202 -10.76 3.49 -4.52
C ASN A 202 -10.51 4.47 -5.67
N TYR A 203 -9.25 4.67 -6.04
CA TYR A 203 -8.88 5.44 -7.24
C TYR A 203 -9.48 4.82 -8.51
N GLY A 204 -9.24 3.53 -8.76
CA GLY A 204 -9.73 2.83 -9.94
C GLY A 204 -11.27 2.85 -10.06
N GLY A 205 -11.98 2.63 -8.94
CA GLY A 205 -13.43 2.72 -8.88
C GLY A 205 -13.96 4.12 -9.16
N SER A 206 -13.32 5.15 -8.59
CA SER A 206 -13.68 6.55 -8.82
C SER A 206 -13.42 6.98 -10.27
N ALA A 207 -12.29 6.59 -10.83
CA ALA A 207 -11.91 6.86 -12.21
C ALA A 207 -12.90 6.21 -13.19
N LEU A 208 -13.21 4.93 -12.99
CA LEU A 208 -14.15 4.17 -13.82
C LEU A 208 -15.57 4.73 -13.75
N ASN A 209 -16.09 5.01 -12.54
CA ASN A 209 -17.45 5.53 -12.36
C ASN A 209 -17.61 6.90 -13.04
N LYS A 210 -16.60 7.78 -12.93
CA LYS A 210 -16.61 9.07 -13.64
C LYS A 210 -16.56 8.88 -15.16
N TYR A 211 -15.72 7.97 -15.68
CA TYR A 211 -15.68 7.65 -17.11
C TYR A 211 -17.05 7.15 -17.63
N MET A 212 -17.68 6.22 -16.91
CA MET A 212 -18.97 5.64 -17.29
C MET A 212 -20.11 6.66 -17.33
N LYS A 213 -20.10 7.70 -16.49
CA LYS A 213 -21.10 8.77 -16.53
C LYS A 213 -21.03 9.63 -17.79
N VAL A 214 -19.89 9.64 -18.46
CA VAL A 214 -19.63 10.52 -19.60
C VAL A 214 -19.78 9.78 -20.91
N ARG A 215 -19.41 8.50 -20.95
CA ARG A 215 -19.49 7.66 -22.14
C ARG A 215 -20.79 7.87 -22.96
N PRO A 216 -22.00 7.94 -22.36
CA PRO A 216 -23.23 8.21 -23.12
C PRO A 216 -23.24 9.58 -23.81
N THR A 217 -22.67 10.61 -23.20
CA THR A 217 -22.60 11.97 -23.77
C THR A 217 -21.62 12.04 -24.95
N VAL A 218 -20.51 11.29 -24.89
CA VAL A 218 -19.54 11.18 -26.00
C VAL A 218 -20.14 10.37 -27.14
N GLU A 219 -20.75 9.22 -26.85
CA GLU A 219 -21.37 8.36 -27.86
C GLU A 219 -22.50 9.09 -28.61
N VAL A 220 -23.35 9.85 -27.90
CA VAL A 220 -24.39 10.68 -28.53
C VAL A 220 -23.81 11.74 -29.46
N ASN A 221 -22.67 12.37 -29.13
CA ASN A 221 -22.02 13.35 -30.02
C ASN A 221 -21.41 12.68 -31.27
N VAL A 222 -20.78 11.52 -31.12
CA VAL A 222 -20.17 10.76 -32.22
C VAL A 222 -21.24 10.20 -33.16
N GLU A 223 -22.36 9.70 -32.63
CA GLU A 223 -23.48 9.18 -33.43
C GLU A 223 -24.22 10.30 -34.17
N ARG A 224 -24.37 11.48 -33.56
CA ARG A 224 -25.02 12.64 -34.19
C ARG A 224 -24.21 13.18 -35.37
N GLU A 225 -22.87 13.07 -35.34
CA GLU A 225 -22.02 13.38 -36.50
C GLU A 225 -22.08 12.29 -37.58
N ARG A 226 -22.15 11.01 -37.19
CA ARG A 226 -22.34 9.90 -38.15
C ARG A 226 -23.69 9.95 -38.86
N GLY A 227 -24.74 10.40 -38.18
CA GLY A 227 -26.09 10.58 -38.73
C GLY A 227 -26.23 11.78 -39.68
N SER A 228 -25.27 12.73 -39.68
CA SER A 228 -25.29 13.90 -40.56
C SER A 228 -24.76 13.61 -41.99
N LYS A 229 -24.92 12.38 -42.48
CA LYS A 229 -24.57 11.93 -43.84
C LYS A 229 -25.77 11.54 -44.71
N THR A 230 -26.93 12.14 -44.49
CA THR A 230 -27.97 12.18 -45.54
C THR A 230 -28.12 13.61 -46.03
N CYS A 231 -27.45 13.88 -47.15
CA CYS A 231 -27.70 15.06 -47.98
C CYS A 231 -29.13 14.96 -48.53
N GLY A 232 -29.99 15.89 -48.12
CA GLY A 232 -31.18 16.30 -48.86
C GLY A 232 -30.97 17.76 -49.27
#